data_AF-A0AA95SJP6-F1
#
_entry.id   AF-A0AA95SJP6-F1
#
_cell.length_a   1.000
_cell.length_b   1.000
_cell.length_c   1.000
_cell.angle_alpha   90.00
_cell.angle_beta   90.00
_cell.angle_gamma   90.00
#
_symmetry.space_group_name_H-M   'P 1'
#
loop_
_entity.id
_entity.type
_entity.pdbx_description
1 polymer ?
#
loop_
_entity_poly.entity_id
_entity_poly.type
_entity_poly.pdbx_seq_one_letter_code
_entity_poly.pdbx_strand_id
1 'polypeptide(L)'
;MICLFIILLMFFTGNLANAKPPEPKEIKPYAEDWYVTPEDIIRDIIFPAIDKRVIKEYGGKEESGFGWQQKKIVNIVYNNNHSYDISLRIQVPDRYQDDLVKVRVSPSCDSPKIGCSHGFKVEVLEYQHK
;
A
#
# COMPACT_ATOMS: atom_id res chain seq x y z
N MET A 1 -60.31 -21.68 3.14
CA MET A 1 -59.22 -20.88 3.74
C MET A 1 -58.05 -20.73 2.77
N ILE A 2 -58.26 -20.06 1.62
CA ILE A 2 -57.19 -19.79 0.63
C ILE A 2 -57.26 -18.33 0.15
N CYS A 3 -58.46 -17.74 0.09
CA CYS A 3 -58.64 -16.36 -0.40
C CYS A 3 -58.15 -15.24 0.55
N LEU A 4 -57.90 -15.54 1.84
CA LEU A 4 -57.44 -14.53 2.81
C LEU A 4 -55.92 -14.30 2.79
N PHE A 5 -55.14 -15.24 2.24
CA PHE A 5 -53.67 -15.12 2.20
C PHE A 5 -53.16 -14.27 1.02
N ILE A 6 -53.95 -14.11 -0.04
CA ILE A 6 -53.52 -13.36 -1.25
C ILE A 6 -53.60 -11.84 -1.00
N ILE A 7 -54.51 -11.38 -0.16
CA ILE A 7 -54.69 -9.94 0.14
C ILE A 7 -53.57 -9.41 1.04
N LEU A 8 -53.05 -10.23 1.96
CA LEU A 8 -52.00 -9.82 2.90
C LEU A 8 -50.62 -9.64 2.22
N LEU A 9 -50.39 -10.31 1.08
CA LEU A 9 -49.13 -10.24 0.33
C LEU A 9 -49.02 -8.99 -0.56
N MET A 10 -50.12 -8.27 -0.83
CA MET A 10 -50.09 -7.06 -1.65
C MET A 10 -49.70 -5.78 -0.91
N PHE A 11 -49.56 -5.82 0.43
CA PHE A 11 -49.22 -4.62 1.22
C PHE A 11 -47.72 -4.45 1.52
N PHE A 12 -46.85 -5.38 1.10
CA PHE A 12 -45.42 -5.35 1.43
C PHE A 12 -44.50 -4.72 0.37
N THR A 13 -45.04 -4.21 -0.75
CA THR A 13 -44.22 -3.61 -1.82
C THR A 13 -44.17 -2.07 -1.77
N GLY A 14 -44.80 -1.43 -0.77
CA GLY A 14 -45.01 0.01 -0.73
C GLY A 14 -43.87 0.89 -0.19
N ASN A 15 -42.71 0.33 0.20
CA ASN A 15 -41.59 1.12 0.72
C ASN A 15 -40.25 0.69 0.12
N LEU A 16 -40.14 0.70 -1.21
CA LEU A 16 -38.83 0.84 -1.83
C LEU A 16 -38.37 2.29 -1.60
N ALA A 17 -37.56 2.48 -0.57
CA ALA A 17 -36.90 3.75 -0.28
C ALA A 17 -36.20 4.23 -1.57
N ASN A 18 -36.72 5.29 -2.15
CA ASN A 18 -36.15 5.94 -3.33
C ASN A 18 -34.91 6.72 -2.87
N ALA A 19 -33.81 5.99 -2.64
CA ALA A 19 -32.53 6.61 -2.32
C ALA A 19 -32.04 7.34 -3.58
N LYS A 20 -32.06 8.68 -3.54
CA LYS A 20 -31.48 9.50 -4.61
C LYS A 20 -30.00 9.08 -4.75
N PRO A 21 -29.52 8.73 -5.96
CA PRO A 21 -28.10 8.44 -6.16
C PRO A 21 -27.29 9.63 -5.63
N PRO A 22 -26.21 9.39 -4.86
CA PRO A 22 -25.36 10.49 -4.42
C PRO A 22 -24.87 11.23 -5.66
N GLU A 23 -25.00 12.56 -5.66
CA GLU A 23 -24.48 13.39 -6.74
C GLU A 23 -22.98 13.09 -6.90
N PRO A 24 -22.49 12.88 -8.14
CA PRO A 24 -21.07 12.67 -8.38
C PRO A 24 -20.30 13.85 -7.81
N LYS A 25 -19.56 13.63 -6.72
CA LYS A 25 -18.65 14.65 -6.21
C LYS A 25 -17.54 14.82 -7.24
N GLU A 26 -17.34 16.03 -7.74
CA GLU A 26 -16.15 16.36 -8.53
C GLU A 26 -14.90 16.07 -7.68
N ILE A 27 -14.15 15.03 -8.05
CA ILE A 27 -12.87 14.73 -7.43
C ILE A 27 -11.82 15.55 -8.18
N LYS A 28 -11.25 16.56 -7.52
CA LYS A 28 -10.09 17.27 -8.09
C LYS A 28 -8.95 16.25 -8.25
N PRO A 29 -8.27 16.19 -9.41
CA PRO A 29 -7.11 15.33 -9.55
C PRO A 29 -6.03 15.75 -8.54
N TYR A 30 -5.41 14.76 -7.90
CA TYR A 30 -4.23 15.00 -7.06
C TYR A 30 -3.09 15.52 -7.93
N ALA A 31 -2.18 16.31 -7.35
CA ALA A 31 -1.00 16.78 -8.07
C ALA A 31 -0.05 15.59 -8.34
N GLU A 32 0.73 15.66 -9.43
CA GLU A 32 1.60 14.58 -9.90
C GLU A 32 2.67 14.17 -8.86
N ASP A 33 3.01 15.05 -7.92
CA ASP A 33 4.02 14.86 -6.87
C ASP A 33 3.44 14.30 -5.56
N TRP A 34 2.15 13.94 -5.53
CA TRP A 34 1.49 13.45 -4.33
C TRP A 34 1.52 11.93 -4.26
N TYR A 35 2.04 11.41 -3.14
CA TYR A 35 1.87 10.01 -2.78
C TYR A 35 0.52 9.81 -2.09
N VAL A 36 -0.34 9.00 -2.71
CA VAL A 36 -1.73 8.82 -2.31
C VAL A 36 -1.91 7.52 -1.51
N THR A 37 -1.12 6.49 -1.85
CA THR A 37 -1.20 5.16 -1.24
C THR A 37 0.13 4.70 -0.65
N PRO A 38 0.13 3.80 0.35
CA PRO A 38 1.34 3.11 0.80
C PRO A 38 2.08 2.41 -0.35
N GLU A 39 1.36 1.91 -1.35
CA GLU A 39 1.93 1.26 -2.54
C GLU A 39 2.77 2.22 -3.38
N ASP A 40 2.35 3.48 -3.52
CA ASP A 40 3.12 4.51 -4.23
C ASP A 40 4.44 4.78 -3.51
N ILE A 41 4.39 4.91 -2.18
CA ILE A 41 5.60 5.08 -1.36
C ILE A 41 6.49 3.83 -1.45
N ILE A 42 5.91 2.64 -1.43
CA ILE A 42 6.70 1.41 -1.53
C ILE A 42 7.43 1.34 -2.87
N ARG A 43 6.75 1.59 -3.98
CA ARG A 43 7.33 1.48 -5.33
C ARG A 43 8.34 2.58 -5.63
N ASP A 44 8.00 3.84 -5.37
CA ASP A 44 8.79 4.95 -5.87
C ASP A 44 9.89 5.36 -4.91
N ILE A 45 9.68 5.13 -3.62
CA ILE A 45 10.57 5.60 -2.56
C ILE A 45 11.38 4.44 -1.97
N ILE A 46 10.76 3.31 -1.66
CA ILE A 46 11.42 2.22 -0.94
C ILE A 46 12.17 1.27 -1.87
N PHE A 47 11.58 0.87 -3.00
CA PHE A 47 12.20 -0.11 -3.90
C PHE A 47 13.59 0.31 -4.38
N PRO A 48 13.88 1.58 -4.75
CA PRO A 48 15.23 1.99 -5.12
C PRO A 48 16.26 1.77 -4.01
N ALA A 49 15.88 1.96 -2.74
CA ALA A 49 16.76 1.73 -1.60
C ALA A 49 17.02 0.23 -1.37
N ILE A 50 15.99 -0.60 -1.56
CA ILE A 50 16.12 -2.06 -1.48
C ILE A 50 16.98 -2.59 -2.63
N ASP A 51 16.78 -2.11 -3.86
CA ASP A 51 17.53 -2.54 -5.03
C ASP A 51 19.03 -2.32 -4.84
N LYS A 52 19.44 -1.11 -4.43
CA LYS A 52 20.83 -0.81 -4.07
C LYS A 52 21.38 -1.76 -3.00
N ARG A 53 20.55 -2.10 -2.00
CA ARG A 53 20.94 -3.04 -0.94
C ARG A 53 21.12 -4.46 -1.47
N VAL A 54 20.17 -4.97 -2.26
CA VAL A 54 20.21 -6.30 -2.87
C VAL A 54 21.43 -6.42 -3.77
N ILE A 55 21.70 -5.41 -4.60
CA ILE A 55 22.89 -5.35 -5.46
C ILE A 55 24.18 -5.45 -4.65
N LYS A 56 24.26 -4.73 -3.53
CA LYS A 56 25.41 -4.79 -2.61
C LYS A 56 25.57 -6.17 -1.96
N GLU A 57 24.48 -6.82 -1.58
CA GLU A 57 24.51 -8.14 -0.92
C GLU A 57 24.84 -9.28 -1.89
N TYR A 58 24.40 -9.20 -3.15
CA TYR A 58 24.54 -10.27 -4.14
C TYR A 58 25.59 -10.00 -5.23
N GLY A 59 26.24 -8.83 -5.23
CA GLY A 59 27.33 -8.51 -6.17
C GLY A 59 26.88 -8.16 -7.59
N GLY A 60 25.65 -7.65 -7.75
CA GLY A 60 25.14 -7.18 -9.05
C GLY A 60 25.78 -5.88 -9.53
N LYS A 61 25.49 -5.45 -10.77
CA LYS A 61 25.80 -4.10 -11.24
C LYS A 61 24.60 -3.19 -10.99
N GLU A 62 24.81 -1.95 -10.51
CA GLU A 62 23.73 -0.97 -10.31
C GLU A 62 22.88 -0.76 -11.57
N GLU A 63 23.54 -0.74 -12.72
CA GLU A 63 22.94 -0.58 -14.05
C GLU A 63 22.14 -1.81 -14.53
N SER A 64 22.26 -2.97 -13.87
CA SER A 64 21.49 -4.16 -14.23
C SER A 64 20.14 -4.27 -13.55
N GLY A 65 19.89 -3.55 -12.45
CA GLY A 65 18.66 -3.64 -11.63
C GLY A 65 18.41 -5.09 -11.17
N PHE A 66 18.57 -5.38 -9.89
CA PHE A 66 18.43 -6.79 -9.47
C PHE A 66 16.92 -7.14 -9.51
N GLY A 67 16.53 -8.14 -10.29
CA GLY A 67 15.12 -8.50 -10.56
C GLY A 67 14.39 -9.16 -9.38
N TRP A 68 14.64 -8.72 -8.15
CA TRP A 68 13.96 -9.22 -6.97
C TRP A 68 12.46 -8.87 -7.01
N GLN A 69 11.65 -9.69 -6.38
CA GLN A 69 10.20 -9.52 -6.35
C GLN A 69 9.71 -9.29 -4.93
N GLN A 70 8.87 -8.27 -4.70
CA GLN A 70 8.13 -8.16 -3.45
C GLN A 70 7.16 -9.36 -3.33
N LYS A 71 7.27 -10.12 -2.24
CA LYS A 71 6.31 -11.17 -1.89
C LYS A 71 5.19 -10.62 -1.01
N LYS A 72 5.54 -9.97 0.10
CA LYS A 72 4.56 -9.38 1.02
C LYS A 72 5.18 -8.34 1.94
N ILE A 73 4.34 -7.43 2.41
CA ILE A 73 4.62 -6.60 3.57
C ILE A 73 4.38 -7.48 4.81
N VAL A 74 5.37 -7.57 5.69
CA VAL A 74 5.31 -8.35 6.93
C VAL A 74 4.77 -7.52 8.08
N ASN A 75 5.23 -6.27 8.18
CA ASN A 75 4.83 -5.36 9.25
C ASN A 75 5.06 -3.90 8.86
N ILE A 76 4.29 -3.00 9.48
CA ILE A 76 4.49 -1.55 9.43
C ILE A 76 4.43 -1.03 10.87
N VAL A 77 5.50 -0.38 11.34
CA VAL A 77 5.59 0.18 12.70
C VAL A 77 5.76 1.68 12.62
N TYR A 78 4.80 2.43 13.13
CA TYR A 78 4.89 3.88 13.22
C TYR A 78 5.70 4.27 14.47
N ASN A 79 6.69 5.13 14.29
CA ASN A 79 7.61 5.56 15.32
C ASN A 79 7.22 6.94 15.87
N ASN A 80 7.59 7.24 17.11
CA ASN A 80 7.29 8.52 17.77
C ASN A 80 8.09 9.72 17.24
N ASN A 81 8.95 9.51 16.25
CA ASN A 81 9.85 10.52 15.67
C ASN A 81 9.49 10.88 14.22
N HIS A 82 8.19 10.80 13.88
CA HIS A 82 7.68 11.13 12.54
C HIS A 82 8.34 10.28 11.44
N SER A 83 8.41 8.97 11.70
CA SER A 83 8.92 7.98 10.77
C SER A 83 8.15 6.67 10.94
N TYR A 84 8.31 5.75 10.00
CA TYR A 84 7.77 4.40 10.15
C TYR A 84 8.72 3.38 9.55
N ASP A 85 8.73 2.20 10.14
CA ASP A 85 9.52 1.06 9.70
C ASP A 85 8.63 0.09 8.93
N ILE A 86 9.06 -0.35 7.75
CA ILE A 86 8.40 -1.40 6.98
C ILE A 86 9.30 -2.62 6.91
N SER A 87 8.76 -3.77 7.24
CA SER A 87 9.40 -5.05 6.99
C SER A 87 8.80 -5.69 5.74
N LEU A 88 9.62 -5.94 4.72
CA LEU A 88 9.21 -6.55 3.45
C LEU A 88 9.91 -7.89 3.24
N ARG A 89 9.14 -8.87 2.78
CA ARG A 89 9.69 -10.12 2.28
C ARG A 89 9.88 -10.00 0.77
N ILE A 90 11.09 -10.23 0.30
CA ILE A 90 11.45 -10.19 -1.12
C ILE A 90 11.98 -11.55 -1.55
N GLN A 91 11.83 -11.89 -2.83
CA GLN A 91 12.45 -13.06 -3.42
C GLN A 91 13.52 -12.65 -4.40
N VAL A 92 14.70 -13.25 -4.28
CA VAL A 92 15.86 -12.97 -5.13
C VAL A 92 15.98 -14.08 -6.19
N PRO A 93 15.98 -13.76 -7.50
CA PRO A 93 15.84 -14.76 -8.58
C PRO A 93 16.93 -15.82 -8.60
N ASP A 94 18.21 -15.46 -8.40
CA ASP A 94 19.32 -16.42 -8.53
C ASP A 94 19.38 -17.48 -7.42
N ARG A 95 18.73 -17.24 -6.28
CA ARG A 95 18.72 -18.19 -5.16
C ARG A 95 17.34 -18.74 -4.84
N TYR A 96 16.28 -18.20 -5.46
CA TYR A 96 14.88 -18.43 -5.09
C TYR A 96 14.62 -18.32 -3.58
N GLN A 97 15.49 -17.60 -2.87
CA GLN A 97 15.45 -17.44 -1.42
C GLN A 97 14.59 -16.24 -1.07
N ASP A 98 13.83 -16.38 0.02
CA ASP A 98 13.10 -15.27 0.61
C ASP A 98 14.06 -14.50 1.53
N ASP A 99 14.27 -13.22 1.26
CA ASP A 99 14.96 -12.33 2.17
C ASP A 99 13.94 -11.45 2.91
N LEU A 100 14.26 -11.09 4.15
CA LEU A 100 13.54 -10.12 4.94
C LEU A 100 14.34 -8.82 4.99
N VAL A 101 13.75 -7.75 4.49
CA VAL A 101 14.36 -6.41 4.49
C VAL A 101 13.53 -5.50 5.37
N LYS A 102 14.18 -4.77 6.27
CA LYS A 102 13.54 -3.75 7.09
C LYS A 102 14.04 -2.38 6.68
N VAL A 103 13.13 -1.49 6.36
CA VAL A 103 13.43 -0.11 5.95
C VAL A 103 12.75 0.88 6.89
N ARG A 104 13.37 2.02 7.13
CA ARG A 104 12.78 3.19 7.79
C ARG A 104 12.52 4.28 6.76
N VAL A 105 11.32 4.83 6.79
CA VAL A 105 10.89 5.94 5.93
C VAL A 105 10.66 7.17 6.80
N SER A 106 11.20 8.31 6.39
CA SER A 106 11.04 9.59 7.11
C SER A 106 10.96 10.76 6.12
N PRO A 107 10.12 11.78 6.33
CA PRO A 107 9.10 11.83 7.36
C PRO A 107 7.92 10.88 7.08
N SER A 108 7.17 10.52 8.11
CA SER A 108 5.96 9.73 7.98
C SER A 108 4.78 10.59 7.52
N CYS A 109 3.94 10.04 6.64
CA CYS A 109 2.68 10.68 6.25
C CYS A 109 1.59 10.34 7.27
N ASP A 110 1.62 10.99 8.43
CA ASP A 110 0.69 10.71 9.55
C ASP A 110 -0.66 11.44 9.40
N SER A 111 -0.87 12.13 8.28
CA SER A 111 -2.03 13.00 8.10
C SER A 111 -3.21 12.25 7.45
N PRO A 112 -4.42 12.32 8.01
CA PRO A 112 -5.64 11.85 7.34
C PRO A 112 -6.01 12.70 6.11
N LYS A 113 -5.27 13.79 5.84
CA LYS A 113 -5.35 14.53 4.58
C LYS A 113 -4.53 13.78 3.54
N ILE A 114 -5.22 13.24 2.55
CA ILE A 114 -4.67 12.51 1.41
C ILE A 114 -3.65 13.41 0.71
N GLY A 115 -2.38 12.99 0.68
CA GLY A 115 -1.29 13.64 -0.05
C GLY A 115 -0.17 14.24 0.79
N CYS A 116 1.06 13.80 0.53
CA CYS A 116 2.29 14.38 1.05
C CYS A 116 3.15 14.89 -0.11
N SER A 117 3.65 16.13 -0.01
CA SER A 117 4.52 16.79 -1.01
C SER A 117 5.95 16.99 -0.51
N HIS A 118 6.48 16.04 0.27
CA HIS A 118 7.83 16.13 0.83
C HIS A 118 8.70 14.99 0.31
N GLY A 119 9.99 15.27 0.16
CA GLY A 119 10.97 14.22 -0.11
C GLY A 119 11.04 13.24 1.06
N PHE A 120 11.14 11.96 0.74
CA PHE A 120 11.34 10.90 1.72
C PHE A 120 12.81 10.49 1.79
N LYS A 121 13.31 10.31 3.00
CA LYS A 121 14.54 9.60 3.31
C LYS A 121 14.19 8.14 3.60
N VAL A 122 14.88 7.22 2.93
CA VAL A 122 14.78 5.78 3.19
C VAL A 122 16.11 5.27 3.70
N GLU A 123 16.06 4.53 4.79
CA GLU A 123 17.21 3.86 5.40
C GLU A 123 16.93 2.36 5.50
N VAL A 124 17.83 1.53 4.98
CA VAL A 124 17.73 0.07 5.19
C VAL A 124 18.33 -0.26 6.55
N LEU A 125 17.46 -0.63 7.50
CA LEU A 125 17.85 -0.93 8.88
C LEU A 125 18.42 -2.35 9.02
N GLU A 126 17.77 -3.32 8.38
CA GLU A 126 18.13 -4.73 8.51
C GLU A 126 17.94 -5.45 7.18
N TYR A 127 18.80 -6.46 6.94
CA TYR A 127 18.70 -7.37 5.80
C TYR A 127 19.00 -8.78 6.29
N GLN A 128 18.07 -9.71 6.14
CA GLN A 128 18.20 -11.08 6.64
C GLN A 128 17.89 -12.08 5.53
N HIS A 129 18.78 -13.05 5.33
CA HIS A 129 18.51 -14.22 4.50
C HIS A 129 17.65 -15.21 5.29
N LYS A 130 16.49 -15.64 4.75
CA LYS A 130 15.58 -16.58 5.42
C LYS A 130 15.45 -17.92 4.70
#